data_AF-A0A848UI53-F1
#
_entry.id   AF-A0A848UI53-F1
#
_cell.length_a   1.000
_cell.length_b   1.000
_cell.length_c   1.000
_cell.angle_alpha   90.00
_cell.angle_beta   90.00
_cell.angle_gamma   90.00
#
_symmetry.space_group_name_H-M   'P 1'
#
loop_
_entity.id
_entity.type
_entity.pdbx_description
1 polymer ?
#
loop_
_entity_poly.entity_id
_entity_poly.type
_entity_poly.pdbx_seq_one_letter_code
_entity_poly.pdbx_strand_id
1 'polypeptide(L)'
;MYKILYIFVLISFVSVGHAQKSTLLPNVNFRAKELKHSLNSSGDSLLLQSDRTIYSVDIFNQDYDKTVRVEGTEVKIPLEDTPVGRLVVQAKMVDKRILMTLLRHEPYHNKLLAPESTLKTSKIVKLLPALAPRSKTLILPTLIAKKATTQLSIKRAINAKLNFRNFTYTNYTKDRIKINSNANTVASLLNSRLKQNSITNQTFYWTLRVVNNGTRTYKTMKLVNEATALKMIDINKLETTTTEGKLNTLIVWEVYDKTQFMKLQLNNPELLNATSSELFNVIPYFITENFLADN
;
A
#
# COMPACT_ATOMS: atom_id res chain seq x y z
N MET A 1 26.66 -55.96 -15.11
CA MET A 1 25.36 -55.33 -14.79
C MET A 1 25.43 -54.35 -13.62
N TYR A 2 26.02 -54.70 -12.48
CA TYR A 2 25.97 -53.92 -11.21
C TYR A 2 26.33 -52.42 -11.33
N LYS A 3 27.29 -52.04 -12.18
CA LYS A 3 27.68 -50.63 -12.39
C LYS A 3 26.56 -49.73 -12.94
N ILE A 4 25.62 -50.28 -13.71
CA ILE A 4 24.47 -49.52 -14.24
C ILE A 4 23.40 -49.30 -13.15
N LEU A 5 23.26 -50.24 -12.21
CA LEU A 5 22.34 -50.13 -11.09
C LEU A 5 22.71 -48.95 -10.17
N TYR A 6 24.00 -48.77 -9.88
CA TYR A 6 24.50 -47.65 -9.07
C TYR A 6 24.19 -46.26 -9.68
N ILE A 7 24.21 -46.13 -11.01
CA ILE A 7 23.90 -44.86 -11.69
C ILE A 7 22.42 -44.49 -11.51
N PHE A 8 21.51 -45.47 -11.58
CA PHE A 8 20.08 -45.23 -11.30
C PHE A 8 19.79 -44.88 -9.84
N VAL A 9 20.52 -45.48 -8.89
CA VAL A 9 20.42 -45.13 -7.47
C VAL A 9 20.90 -43.70 -7.21
N LEU A 10 21.98 -43.26 -7.86
CA LEU A 10 22.52 -41.90 -7.68
C LEU A 10 21.61 -40.80 -8.26
N ILE A 11 20.98 -41.05 -9.42
CA ILE A 11 20.10 -40.08 -10.09
C ILE A 11 18.79 -39.86 -9.30
N SER A 12 18.30 -40.91 -8.62
CA SER A 12 17.08 -40.85 -7.80
C SER A 12 17.15 -39.90 -6.60
N PHE A 13 18.34 -39.44 -6.20
CA PHE A 13 18.55 -38.61 -5.01
C PHE A 13 18.39 -37.10 -5.26
N VAL A 14 18.26 -36.66 -6.52
CA VAL A 14 18.36 -35.22 -6.90
C VAL A 14 16.99 -34.52 -6.97
N SER A 15 15.87 -35.26 -6.88
CA SER A 15 14.54 -34.79 -7.30
C SER A 15 13.52 -34.54 -6.17
N VAL A 16 13.94 -34.02 -5.02
CA VAL A 16 13.02 -33.43 -4.00
C VAL A 16 13.45 -32.01 -3.58
N GLY A 17 13.71 -31.16 -4.57
CA GLY A 17 13.78 -29.71 -4.37
C GLY A 17 12.37 -29.13 -4.21
N HIS A 18 11.74 -29.27 -3.04
CA HIS A 18 10.52 -28.52 -2.74
C HIS A 18 10.85 -27.02 -2.68
N ALA A 19 10.49 -26.29 -3.73
CA ALA A 19 10.55 -24.83 -3.75
C ALA A 19 9.61 -24.28 -2.66
N GLN A 20 10.17 -23.90 -1.51
CA GLN A 20 9.38 -23.33 -0.41
C GLN A 20 8.84 -21.95 -0.84
N LYS A 21 7.51 -21.86 -0.95
CA LYS A 21 6.78 -20.65 -1.38
C LYS A 21 7.08 -19.42 -0.51
N SER A 22 7.46 -19.66 0.74
CA SER A 22 7.93 -18.64 1.68
C SER A 22 9.22 -19.11 2.37
N THR A 23 10.12 -18.19 2.68
CA THR A 23 11.27 -18.41 3.58
C THR A 23 11.17 -17.44 4.75
N LEU A 24 11.37 -17.95 5.97
CA LEU A 24 11.43 -17.16 7.18
C LEU A 24 12.89 -17.02 7.61
N LEU A 25 13.41 -15.79 7.71
CA LEU A 25 14.76 -15.57 8.19
C LEU A 25 14.79 -15.71 9.72
N PRO A 26 15.67 -16.55 10.28
CA PRO A 26 15.71 -16.80 11.71
C PRO A 26 16.18 -15.56 12.48
N ASN A 27 15.50 -15.28 13.59
CA ASN A 27 15.93 -14.25 14.52
C ASN A 27 17.10 -14.75 15.38
N VAL A 28 18.30 -14.21 15.11
CA VAL A 28 19.55 -14.53 15.83
C VAL A 28 19.75 -13.75 17.14
N ASN A 29 18.79 -12.89 17.55
CA ASN A 29 18.93 -12.07 18.75
C ASN A 29 18.69 -12.89 20.03
N PHE A 30 19.75 -13.12 20.81
CA PHE A 30 19.71 -13.86 22.08
C PHE A 30 18.69 -13.32 23.10
N ARG A 31 18.36 -12.03 23.07
CA ARG A 31 17.35 -11.39 23.96
C ARG A 31 15.90 -11.76 23.60
N ALA A 32 15.72 -12.39 22.44
CA ALA A 32 14.44 -12.78 21.86
C ALA A 32 14.33 -14.31 21.66
N LYS A 33 15.21 -15.09 22.32
CA LYS A 33 15.24 -16.57 22.27
C LYS A 33 13.94 -17.24 22.72
N GLU A 34 13.11 -16.53 23.49
CA GLU A 34 11.81 -16.98 23.97
C GLU A 34 10.72 -17.01 22.88
N LEU A 35 10.96 -16.49 21.67
CA LEU A 35 10.03 -16.57 20.54
C LEU A 35 10.56 -17.56 19.50
N LYS A 36 10.07 -18.79 19.59
CA LYS A 36 10.27 -19.83 18.57
C LYS A 36 9.36 -19.51 17.38
N HIS A 37 9.92 -19.61 16.19
CA HIS A 37 9.25 -19.20 14.96
C HIS A 37 9.67 -20.13 13.82
N SER A 38 8.71 -20.59 13.04
CA SER A 38 8.94 -21.48 11.91
C SER A 38 7.84 -21.32 10.86
N LEU A 39 8.06 -21.88 9.68
CA LEU A 39 6.98 -22.14 8.74
C LEU A 39 6.54 -23.60 8.91
N ASN A 40 5.28 -23.88 8.61
CA ASN A 40 4.84 -25.27 8.44
C ASN A 40 5.50 -25.91 7.21
N SER A 41 5.38 -27.24 7.08
CA SER A 41 6.00 -28.02 5.99
C SER A 41 5.67 -27.52 4.57
N SER A 42 4.50 -26.89 4.37
CA SER A 42 4.05 -26.33 3.08
C SER A 42 4.52 -24.90 2.81
N GLY A 43 5.09 -24.21 3.80
CA GLY A 43 5.51 -22.81 3.67
C GLY A 43 4.37 -21.79 3.58
N ASP A 44 3.17 -22.15 4.07
CA ASP A 44 1.93 -21.36 3.92
C ASP A 44 1.34 -20.84 5.23
N SER A 45 1.82 -21.36 6.36
CA SER A 45 1.45 -20.92 7.69
C SER A 45 2.69 -20.53 8.46
N LEU A 46 2.70 -19.32 9.03
CA LEU A 46 3.70 -18.91 10.01
C LEU A 46 3.28 -19.46 11.38
N LEU A 47 4.17 -20.20 12.02
CA LEU A 47 4.01 -20.76 13.36
C LEU A 47 4.85 -19.93 14.32
N LEU A 48 4.23 -19.42 15.38
CA LEU A 48 4.89 -18.68 16.45
C LEU A 48 4.51 -19.28 17.78
N GLN A 49 5.51 -19.61 18.59
CA GLN A 49 5.33 -20.14 19.94
C GLN A 49 6.29 -19.40 20.88
N SER A 50 5.80 -18.99 22.05
CA SER A 50 6.62 -18.28 23.02
C SER A 50 6.36 -18.73 24.45
N ASP A 51 7.40 -18.62 25.28
CA ASP A 51 7.36 -18.86 26.72
C ASP A 51 6.50 -17.81 27.46
N ARG A 52 6.06 -16.73 26.77
CA ARG A 52 5.24 -15.63 27.28
C ARG A 52 4.12 -15.25 26.31
N THR A 53 3.13 -14.50 26.80
CA THR A 53 2.01 -14.01 25.98
C THR A 53 2.46 -13.12 24.81
N ILE A 54 2.10 -13.54 23.61
CA ILE A 54 2.09 -12.75 22.39
C ILE A 54 0.74 -12.03 22.35
N TYR A 55 0.72 -10.70 22.33
CA TYR A 55 -0.52 -9.92 22.28
C TYR A 55 -1.03 -9.78 20.84
N SER A 56 -0.15 -9.35 19.92
CA SER A 56 -0.45 -9.28 18.50
C SER A 56 0.76 -9.61 17.65
N VAL A 57 0.52 -9.97 16.41
CA VAL A 57 1.54 -10.14 15.38
C VAL A 57 1.13 -9.31 14.18
N ASP A 58 1.98 -8.38 13.77
CA ASP A 58 1.77 -7.55 12.60
C ASP A 58 2.66 -8.07 11.46
N ILE A 59 2.11 -8.24 10.26
CA ILE A 59 2.83 -8.61 9.04
C ILE A 59 2.64 -7.48 8.03
N PHE A 60 3.71 -6.75 7.71
CA PHE A 60 3.59 -5.54 6.89
C PHE A 60 4.77 -5.32 5.93
N ASN A 61 4.52 -4.55 4.89
CA ASN A 61 5.52 -3.92 4.03
C ASN A 61 5.05 -2.48 3.68
N GLN A 62 5.49 -1.90 2.56
CA GLN A 62 5.07 -0.55 2.17
C GLN A 62 3.57 -0.45 1.80
N ASP A 63 3.01 -1.50 1.20
CA ASP A 63 1.69 -1.49 0.54
C ASP A 63 0.72 -2.53 1.16
N TYR A 64 1.13 -3.24 2.21
CA TYR A 64 0.38 -4.30 2.90
C TYR A 64 0.57 -4.21 4.41
N ASP A 65 -0.50 -4.46 5.16
CA ASP A 65 -0.51 -4.57 6.62
C ASP A 65 -1.59 -5.58 7.05
N LYS A 66 -1.22 -6.55 7.88
CA LYS A 66 -2.09 -7.57 8.48
C LYS A 66 -1.75 -7.72 9.96
N THR A 67 -2.61 -7.23 10.84
CA THR A 67 -2.53 -7.46 12.29
C THR A 67 -3.37 -8.68 12.68
N VAL A 68 -2.77 -9.63 13.40
CA VAL A 68 -3.44 -10.74 14.06
C VAL A 68 -3.37 -10.51 15.57
N ARG A 69 -4.53 -10.47 16.25
CA ARG A 69 -4.56 -10.55 17.72
C ARG A 69 -4.41 -12.01 18.14
N VAL A 70 -3.64 -12.23 19.21
CA VAL A 70 -3.27 -13.57 19.68
C VAL A 70 -3.69 -13.76 21.13
N GLU A 71 -3.25 -12.85 22.01
CA GLU A 71 -3.56 -12.87 23.45
C GLU A 71 -3.23 -14.23 24.12
N GLY A 72 -2.18 -14.90 23.64
CA GLY A 72 -1.79 -16.26 24.03
C GLY A 72 -0.32 -16.58 23.72
N THR A 73 0.14 -17.78 24.07
CA THR A 73 1.54 -18.22 23.91
C THR A 73 1.85 -18.83 22.54
N GLU A 74 0.83 -19.19 21.75
CA GLU A 74 1.00 -19.83 20.44
C GLU A 74 0.03 -19.25 19.41
N VAL A 75 0.48 -19.10 18.16
CA VAL A 75 -0.40 -18.77 17.03
C VAL A 75 0.09 -19.42 15.73
N LYS A 76 -0.87 -19.90 14.94
CA LYS A 76 -0.71 -20.26 13.53
C LYS A 76 -1.34 -19.18 12.66
N ILE A 77 -0.54 -18.47 11.87
CA ILE A 77 -0.98 -17.38 11.01
C ILE A 77 -1.02 -17.84 9.54
N PRO A 78 -2.21 -17.90 8.90
CA PRO A 78 -2.34 -18.16 7.47
C PRO A 78 -1.67 -17.05 6.62
N LEU A 79 -0.86 -17.46 5.64
CA LEU A 79 -0.11 -16.57 4.73
C LEU A 79 -0.69 -16.53 3.30
N GLU A 80 -1.83 -17.15 3.02
CA GLU A 80 -2.42 -17.24 1.68
C GLU A 80 -2.61 -15.84 1.08
N ASP A 81 -3.25 -14.93 1.83
CA ASP A 81 -3.49 -13.53 1.46
C ASP A 81 -2.26 -12.61 1.61
N THR A 82 -1.08 -13.17 1.93
CA THR A 82 0.15 -12.38 2.09
C THR A 82 0.85 -12.21 0.75
N PRO A 83 1.10 -10.96 0.28
CA PRO A 83 1.65 -10.71 -1.04
C PRO A 83 3.08 -11.22 -1.18
N VAL A 84 3.53 -11.33 -2.43
CA VAL A 84 4.90 -11.66 -2.81
C VAL A 84 5.85 -10.52 -2.41
N GLY A 85 7.08 -10.85 -2.01
CA GLY A 85 8.13 -9.90 -1.67
C GLY A 85 8.67 -10.05 -0.25
N ARG A 86 9.34 -9.01 0.23
CA ARG A 86 9.90 -8.94 1.59
C ARG A 86 8.90 -8.27 2.52
N LEU A 87 8.55 -8.94 3.62
CA LEU A 87 7.70 -8.42 4.67
C LEU A 87 8.42 -8.46 6.02
N VAL A 88 8.09 -7.49 6.87
CA VAL A 88 8.47 -7.47 8.27
C VAL A 88 7.34 -8.12 9.06
N VAL A 89 7.70 -9.08 9.92
CA VAL A 89 6.80 -9.67 10.91
C VAL A 89 7.23 -9.15 12.27
N GLN A 90 6.30 -8.53 13.00
CA GLN A 90 6.53 -7.95 14.33
C GLN A 90 5.61 -8.63 15.35
N ALA A 91 6.17 -9.49 16.19
CA ALA A 91 5.47 -10.01 17.36
C ALA A 91 5.55 -9.00 18.51
N LYS A 92 4.39 -8.59 19.05
CA LYS A 92 4.28 -7.71 20.22
C LYS A 92 4.07 -8.54 21.49
N MET A 93 4.94 -8.34 22.46
CA MET A 93 4.88 -8.93 23.80
C MET A 93 4.76 -7.78 24.83
N VAL A 94 4.67 -8.09 26.13
CA VAL A 94 4.47 -7.06 27.17
C VAL A 94 5.66 -6.07 27.26
N ASP A 95 6.88 -6.58 27.17
CA ASP A 95 8.13 -5.85 27.43
C ASP A 95 8.99 -5.66 26.18
N LYS A 96 8.66 -6.32 25.06
CA LYS A 96 9.47 -6.33 23.84
C LYS A 96 8.65 -6.46 22.56
N ARG A 97 9.26 -6.03 21.46
CA ARG A 97 8.78 -6.27 20.10
C ARG A 97 9.88 -7.01 19.35
N ILE A 98 9.54 -8.16 18.78
CA ILE A 98 10.49 -9.02 18.08
C ILE A 98 10.20 -8.93 16.58
N LEU A 99 11.18 -8.45 15.82
CA LEU A 99 11.10 -8.32 14.38
C LEU A 99 11.81 -9.50 13.71
N MET A 100 11.17 -10.09 12.71
CA MET A 100 11.74 -11.11 11.82
C MET A 100 11.34 -10.79 10.37
N THR A 101 12.06 -11.37 9.40
CA THR A 101 11.80 -11.12 7.97
C THR A 101 11.16 -12.34 7.33
N LEU A 102 10.01 -12.14 6.70
CA LEU A 102 9.34 -13.13 5.86
C LEU A 102 9.58 -12.78 4.39
N LEU A 103 10.13 -13.73 3.63
CA LEU A 103 10.28 -13.64 2.18
C LEU A 103 9.21 -14.51 1.54
N ARG A 104 8.39 -13.92 0.69
CA ARG A 104 7.34 -14.59 -0.11
C ARG A 104 7.81 -14.63 -1.56
N HIS A 105 7.93 -15.81 -2.14
CA HIS A 105 8.45 -16.01 -3.50
C HIS A 105 7.33 -16.13 -4.53
N GLU A 106 6.21 -16.76 -4.14
CA GLU A 106 5.10 -17.07 -5.04
C GLU A 106 3.76 -16.61 -4.44
N PRO A 107 2.81 -16.15 -5.27
CA PRO A 107 1.46 -15.84 -4.82
C PRO A 107 0.69 -17.14 -4.56
N TYR A 108 -0.03 -17.23 -3.45
CA TYR A 108 -0.88 -18.39 -3.19
C TYR A 108 -2.09 -18.37 -4.14
N HIS A 109 -2.01 -19.12 -5.23
CA HIS A 109 -3.19 -19.44 -6.04
C HIS A 109 -4.03 -20.45 -5.29
N ASN A 110 -5.09 -19.98 -4.64
CA ASN A 110 -6.16 -20.85 -4.20
C ASN A 110 -6.74 -21.53 -5.44
N LYS A 111 -6.56 -22.85 -5.56
CA LYS A 111 -7.21 -23.66 -6.61
C LYS A 111 -8.69 -23.77 -6.26
N LEU A 112 -9.44 -22.70 -6.50
CA LEU A 112 -10.87 -22.76 -6.66
C LEU A 112 -11.15 -23.88 -7.69
N LEU A 113 -11.95 -24.86 -7.27
CA LEU A 113 -12.41 -25.94 -8.12
C LEU A 113 -13.33 -25.37 -9.20
N ALA A 114 -12.72 -24.93 -10.31
CA ALA A 114 -13.44 -24.75 -11.55
C ALA A 114 -13.92 -26.15 -12.00
N PRO A 115 -15.23 -26.35 -12.26
CA PRO A 115 -15.71 -27.61 -12.79
C PRO A 115 -15.14 -27.83 -14.20
N GLU A 116 -14.47 -28.95 -14.41
CA GLU A 116 -14.03 -29.36 -15.74
C GLU A 116 -15.25 -29.69 -16.60
N SER A 117 -15.55 -28.83 -17.58
CA SER A 117 -16.41 -29.20 -18.71
C SER A 117 -15.56 -29.31 -19.97
N THR A 118 -15.04 -30.51 -20.21
CA THR A 118 -14.49 -30.87 -21.52
C THR A 118 -15.62 -30.90 -22.54
N LEU A 119 -15.49 -30.17 -23.66
CA LEU A 119 -16.17 -30.57 -24.91
C LEU A 119 -15.47 -30.04 -26.15
N LYS A 120 -15.14 -31.02 -27.00
CA LYS A 120 -14.31 -30.95 -28.19
C LYS A 120 -14.95 -30.13 -29.32
N THR A 121 -14.10 -29.40 -30.03
CA THR A 121 -14.15 -29.12 -31.49
C THR A 121 -15.45 -29.36 -32.27
N SER A 122 -15.88 -28.33 -33.00
CA SER A 122 -16.22 -28.51 -34.42
C SER A 122 -15.84 -27.26 -35.24
N LYS A 123 -15.37 -27.49 -36.47
CA LYS A 123 -15.14 -26.44 -37.48
C LYS A 123 -16.48 -26.08 -38.13
N ILE A 124 -16.85 -24.81 -38.21
CA ILE A 124 -17.82 -24.34 -39.21
C ILE A 124 -17.28 -23.09 -39.95
N VAL A 125 -16.90 -23.34 -41.20
CA VAL A 125 -17.01 -22.50 -42.41
C VAL A 125 -16.49 -21.05 -42.38
N LYS A 126 -15.36 -20.92 -43.08
CA LYS A 126 -14.79 -19.74 -43.75
C LYS A 126 -15.68 -19.27 -44.91
N LEU A 127 -16.03 -17.98 -44.97
CA LEU A 127 -16.32 -17.27 -46.23
C LEU A 127 -16.12 -15.75 -46.07
N LEU A 128 -15.28 -15.19 -46.95
CA LEU A 128 -15.03 -13.75 -47.17
C LEU A 128 -15.82 -13.34 -48.44
N PRO A 129 -16.06 -12.05 -48.75
CA PRO A 129 -14.99 -11.15 -49.20
C PRO A 129 -15.04 -9.73 -48.61
N ALA A 130 -13.94 -9.01 -48.77
CA ALA A 130 -13.81 -7.60 -48.39
C ALA A 130 -14.23 -6.66 -49.54
N LEU A 131 -14.78 -5.48 -49.19
CA LEU A 131 -14.76 -4.30 -50.05
C LEU A 131 -14.62 -3.03 -49.20
N ALA A 132 -13.62 -2.23 -49.56
CA ALA A 132 -13.41 -0.83 -49.23
C ALA A 132 -12.98 -0.16 -50.57
N PRO A 133 -13.06 1.19 -50.79
CA PRO A 133 -12.36 2.14 -49.91
C PRO A 133 -12.84 3.64 -49.87
N ARG A 134 -12.23 4.38 -48.92
CA ARG A 134 -11.70 5.78 -49.05
C ARG A 134 -12.60 7.05 -48.96
N SER A 135 -12.49 7.77 -47.83
CA SER A 135 -12.21 9.24 -47.66
C SER A 135 -12.37 9.60 -46.16
N LYS A 136 -11.50 10.29 -45.39
CA LYS A 136 -10.83 11.63 -45.47
C LYS A 136 -11.85 12.79 -45.56
N THR A 137 -11.94 13.80 -44.67
CA THR A 137 -11.03 14.36 -43.63
C THR A 137 -11.82 15.14 -42.55
N LEU A 138 -11.25 15.45 -41.36
CA LEU A 138 -11.87 16.27 -40.29
C LEU A 138 -10.99 17.49 -39.86
N ILE A 139 -11.56 18.70 -39.95
CA ILE A 139 -11.59 19.89 -39.02
C ILE A 139 -10.62 19.89 -37.78
N LEU A 140 -9.94 20.95 -37.25
CA LEU A 140 -9.97 22.45 -37.30
C LEU A 140 -8.56 23.09 -36.93
N PRO A 141 -8.28 24.41 -37.13
CA PRO A 141 -7.04 25.11 -36.67
C PRO A 141 -7.01 25.65 -35.21
N THR A 142 -5.86 26.29 -34.89
CA THR A 142 -5.29 26.68 -33.58
C THR A 142 -5.74 28.04 -32.99
N LEU A 143 -5.37 28.28 -31.71
CA LEU A 143 -5.21 29.56 -30.98
C LEU A 143 -6.42 30.16 -30.23
N ILE A 144 -6.34 30.17 -28.89
CA ILE A 144 -6.50 31.31 -27.95
C ILE A 144 -6.14 30.80 -26.53
N ALA A 145 -5.03 31.25 -25.94
CA ALA A 145 -4.64 30.91 -24.56
C ALA A 145 -3.61 31.90 -23.97
N LYS A 146 -4.04 33.11 -23.56
CA LYS A 146 -3.21 34.05 -22.77
C LYS A 146 -4.05 35.16 -22.09
N LYS A 147 -4.77 34.85 -20.99
CA LYS A 147 -5.20 35.85 -19.97
C LYS A 147 -5.87 35.33 -18.68
N ALA A 148 -6.16 34.03 -18.53
CA ALA A 148 -7.06 33.55 -17.47
C ALA A 148 -6.45 33.28 -16.08
N THR A 149 -5.12 33.29 -15.92
CA THR A 149 -4.46 32.65 -14.77
C THR A 149 -4.44 33.48 -13.47
N THR A 150 -4.53 34.81 -13.53
CA THR A 150 -4.22 35.67 -12.37
C THR A 150 -5.39 35.91 -11.40
N GLN A 151 -6.64 35.62 -11.79
CA GLN A 151 -7.80 35.84 -10.90
C GLN A 151 -8.27 34.59 -10.13
N LEU A 152 -7.76 33.40 -10.47
CA LEU A 152 -8.25 32.14 -9.88
C LEU A 152 -7.60 31.81 -8.52
N SER A 153 -6.39 32.31 -8.22
CA SER A 153 -5.69 32.06 -6.95
C SER A 153 -6.32 32.84 -5.77
N ILE A 154 -6.62 34.12 -5.96
CA ILE A 154 -7.15 35.01 -4.92
C ILE A 154 -8.54 34.54 -4.43
N LYS A 155 -9.41 34.09 -5.35
CA LYS A 155 -10.72 33.53 -4.99
C LYS A 155 -10.65 32.22 -4.20
N ARG A 156 -9.59 31.42 -4.37
CA ARG A 156 -9.40 30.16 -3.63
C ARG A 156 -8.92 30.42 -2.19
N ALA A 157 -8.02 31.37 -1.98
CA ALA A 157 -7.52 31.74 -0.65
C ALA A 157 -8.64 32.28 0.27
N ILE A 158 -9.57 33.08 -0.26
CA ILE A 158 -10.69 33.65 0.51
C ILE A 158 -11.69 32.56 0.93
N ASN A 159 -12.03 31.63 0.02
CA ASN A 159 -12.94 30.52 0.34
C ASN A 159 -12.34 29.53 1.34
N ALA A 160 -11.03 29.30 1.31
CA ALA A 160 -10.36 28.47 2.31
C ALA A 160 -10.51 29.04 3.73
N LYS A 161 -10.40 30.37 3.90
CA LYS A 161 -10.44 31.03 5.22
C LYS A 161 -11.85 31.10 5.85
N LEU A 162 -12.91 30.97 5.05
CA LEU A 162 -14.30 31.01 5.52
C LEU A 162 -14.87 29.64 5.92
N ASN A 163 -14.36 28.54 5.37
CA ASN A 163 -14.85 27.19 5.67
C ASN A 163 -14.36 26.60 7.02
N PHE A 164 -13.47 27.28 7.75
CA PHE A 164 -12.91 26.78 9.01
C PHE A 164 -13.83 26.87 10.24
N ARG A 165 -15.04 27.45 10.13
CA ARG A 165 -15.90 27.69 11.31
C ARG A 165 -17.11 26.77 11.49
N ASN A 166 -17.55 26.04 10.48
CA ASN A 166 -18.75 25.18 10.58
C ASN A 166 -18.52 23.81 9.92
N PHE A 167 -18.11 22.82 10.71
CA PHE A 167 -18.33 21.40 10.38
C PHE A 167 -18.76 20.64 11.64
N THR A 168 -20.07 20.44 11.77
CA THR A 168 -20.67 19.56 12.77
C THR A 168 -20.52 18.10 12.35
N TYR A 169 -20.25 17.23 13.31
CA TYR A 169 -20.07 15.80 13.08
C TYR A 169 -21.37 15.15 12.58
N THR A 170 -21.36 14.61 11.36
CA THR A 170 -22.35 13.63 10.92
C THR A 170 -21.78 12.22 11.05
N ASN A 171 -22.38 11.43 11.93
CA ASN A 171 -21.98 10.04 12.14
C ASN A 171 -22.26 9.22 10.88
N TYR A 172 -21.23 8.60 10.29
CA TYR A 172 -21.39 7.63 9.22
C TYR A 172 -21.86 6.27 9.77
N THR A 173 -23.15 6.15 10.08
CA THR A 173 -23.82 4.86 10.24
C THR A 173 -23.93 4.17 8.88
N LYS A 174 -23.29 3.01 8.75
CA LYS A 174 -23.27 2.23 7.50
C LYS A 174 -24.55 1.39 7.36
N ASP A 175 -25.65 2.05 7.02
CA ASP A 175 -26.90 1.37 6.72
C ASP A 175 -26.78 0.48 5.49
N ARG A 176 -27.26 -0.76 5.63
CA ARG A 176 -27.23 -1.77 4.57
C ARG A 176 -28.39 -1.55 3.61
N ILE A 177 -28.15 -0.83 2.51
CA ILE A 177 -29.05 -0.88 1.36
C ILE A 177 -28.97 -2.27 0.73
N LYS A 178 -29.98 -3.10 0.96
CA LYS A 178 -30.23 -4.31 0.15
C LYS A 178 -30.69 -3.85 -1.24
N ILE A 179 -29.81 -3.88 -2.23
CA ILE A 179 -30.22 -3.84 -3.63
C ILE A 179 -30.46 -5.29 -4.08
N ASN A 180 -31.72 -5.64 -4.30
CA ASN A 180 -32.10 -6.89 -4.95
C ASN A 180 -32.19 -6.63 -6.46
N SER A 181 -31.26 -7.18 -7.25
CA SER A 181 -31.24 -6.98 -8.70
C SER A 181 -30.90 -8.28 -9.45
N ASN A 182 -31.87 -9.18 -9.53
CA ASN A 182 -31.88 -10.25 -10.54
C ASN A 182 -32.10 -9.62 -11.92
N ALA A 183 -31.01 -9.24 -12.60
CA ALA A 183 -31.02 -8.81 -14.00
C ALA A 183 -29.72 -9.28 -14.69
N ASN A 184 -29.67 -10.58 -15.02
CA ASN A 184 -28.58 -11.15 -15.79
C ASN A 184 -28.69 -10.72 -17.26
N THR A 185 -28.07 -9.59 -17.61
CA THR A 185 -27.95 -9.14 -19.00
C THR A 185 -26.49 -9.16 -19.43
N VAL A 186 -26.18 -9.98 -20.43
CA VAL A 186 -24.81 -10.25 -20.96
C VAL A 186 -24.05 -8.98 -21.36
N ALA A 187 -24.76 -7.87 -21.60
CA ALA A 187 -24.20 -6.55 -21.84
C ALA A 187 -23.21 -6.06 -20.75
N SER A 188 -23.38 -6.47 -19.48
CA SER A 188 -22.45 -6.06 -18.40
C SER A 188 -21.06 -6.67 -18.52
N LEU A 189 -20.94 -7.85 -19.15
CA LEU A 189 -19.65 -8.55 -19.36
C LEU A 189 -18.87 -7.99 -20.57
N LEU A 190 -19.56 -7.39 -21.53
CA LEU A 190 -18.97 -6.86 -22.77
C LEU A 190 -18.36 -5.45 -22.62
N ASN A 191 -18.63 -4.74 -21.53
CA ASN A 191 -18.04 -3.41 -21.25
C ASN A 191 -16.59 -3.47 -20.69
N SER A 192 -15.91 -4.62 -20.80
CA SER A 192 -14.56 -4.86 -20.28
C SER A 192 -13.42 -4.27 -21.13
N ARG A 193 -13.64 -3.16 -21.87
CA ARG A 193 -12.58 -2.52 -22.66
C ARG A 193 -12.69 -1.02 -22.98
N LEU A 194 -13.17 -0.20 -22.04
CA LEU A 194 -12.80 1.23 -22.01
C LEU A 194 -12.35 1.62 -20.60
N LYS A 195 -11.06 1.47 -20.33
CA LYS A 195 -10.43 2.11 -19.18
C LYS A 195 -10.35 3.61 -19.48
N GLN A 196 -11.45 4.31 -19.20
CA GLN A 196 -11.44 5.77 -19.16
C GLN A 196 -10.40 6.17 -18.11
N ASN A 197 -9.24 6.63 -18.59
CA ASN A 197 -8.29 7.34 -17.76
C ASN A 197 -8.97 8.65 -17.37
N SER A 198 -9.76 8.63 -16.30
CA SER A 198 -10.08 9.84 -15.58
C SER A 198 -8.73 10.39 -15.14
N ILE A 199 -8.33 11.51 -15.75
CA ILE A 199 -7.25 12.34 -15.26
C ILE A 199 -7.80 12.97 -13.98
N THR A 200 -7.82 12.17 -12.93
CA THR A 200 -7.92 12.68 -11.57
C THR A 200 -6.66 13.50 -11.37
N ASN A 201 -6.82 14.79 -11.12
CA ASN A 201 -5.71 15.67 -10.75
C ASN A 201 -5.27 15.26 -9.35
N GLN A 202 -4.49 14.18 -9.26
CA GLN A 202 -4.03 13.60 -8.00
C GLN A 202 -3.05 14.57 -7.35
N THR A 203 -3.52 15.26 -6.32
CA THR A 203 -2.68 16.07 -5.45
C THR A 203 -1.77 15.13 -4.65
N PHE A 204 -0.47 15.43 -4.70
CA PHE A 204 0.55 14.75 -3.90
C PHE A 204 0.97 15.66 -2.76
N TYR A 205 1.30 15.05 -1.63
CA TYR A 205 1.74 15.76 -0.45
C TYR A 205 3.09 15.22 0.00
N TRP A 206 4.02 16.11 0.28
CA TRP A 206 5.25 15.76 0.99
C TRP A 206 4.96 15.81 2.48
N THR A 207 5.29 14.74 3.20
CA THR A 207 5.06 14.64 4.64
C THR A 207 6.40 14.49 5.35
N LEU A 208 6.62 15.34 6.36
CA LEU A 208 7.68 15.21 7.35
C LEU A 208 7.03 14.80 8.67
N ARG A 209 7.28 13.58 9.15
CA ARG A 209 6.82 13.12 10.45
C ARG A 209 8.00 12.88 11.37
N VAL A 210 8.04 13.60 12.49
CA VAL A 210 8.94 13.34 13.61
C VAL A 210 8.12 12.72 14.74
N VAL A 211 8.58 11.58 15.24
CA VAL A 211 7.96 10.92 16.40
C VAL A 211 9.00 10.78 17.50
N ASN A 212 8.61 11.15 18.71
CA ASN A 212 9.40 11.05 19.91
C ASN A 212 8.77 10.00 20.82
N ASN A 213 9.52 8.96 21.20
CA ASN A 213 9.05 7.90 22.09
C ASN A 213 9.77 7.93 23.46
N GLY A 214 10.19 9.11 23.91
CA GLY A 214 10.86 9.37 25.18
C GLY A 214 12.33 8.92 25.25
N THR A 215 12.73 7.93 24.44
CA THR A 215 14.11 7.40 24.40
C THR A 215 14.81 7.65 23.06
N ARG A 216 14.05 7.80 21.97
CA ARG A 216 14.55 8.06 20.62
C ARG A 216 13.59 8.97 19.86
N THR A 217 14.17 9.75 18.96
CA THR A 217 13.44 10.54 17.98
C THR A 217 13.68 9.95 16.60
N TYR A 218 12.62 9.68 15.85
CA TYR A 218 12.73 9.25 14.45
C TYR A 218 12.06 10.23 13.50
N LYS A 219 12.80 10.63 12.46
CA LYS A 219 12.36 11.56 11.41
C LYS A 219 12.13 10.75 10.14
N THR A 220 10.93 10.84 9.58
CA THR A 220 10.56 10.18 8.32
C THR A 220 10.03 11.20 7.34
N MET A 221 10.42 11.05 6.07
CA MET A 221 9.96 11.88 4.96
C MET A 221 9.43 10.98 3.86
N LYS A 222 8.23 11.28 3.35
CA LYS A 222 7.64 10.53 2.24
C LYS A 222 6.63 11.37 1.45
N LEU A 223 6.56 11.09 0.15
CA LEU A 223 5.49 11.57 -0.71
C LEU A 223 4.28 10.64 -0.60
N VAL A 224 3.10 11.21 -0.42
CA VAL A 224 1.83 10.48 -0.27
C VAL A 224 0.74 11.09 -1.14
N ASN A 225 -0.37 10.38 -1.32
CA ASN A 225 -1.59 10.93 -1.91
C ASN A 225 -2.45 11.63 -0.83
N GLU A 226 -3.43 12.42 -1.28
CA GLU A 226 -4.38 13.14 -0.43
C GLU A 226 -5.01 12.28 0.68
N ALA A 227 -5.59 11.12 0.32
CA ALA A 227 -6.25 10.24 1.29
C ALA A 227 -5.30 9.75 2.41
N THR A 228 -4.03 9.49 2.09
CA THR A 228 -3.03 9.11 3.10
C THR A 228 -2.54 10.32 3.90
N ALA A 229 -2.43 11.51 3.29
CA ALA A 229 -2.09 12.75 3.99
C ALA A 229 -3.16 13.09 5.04
N LEU A 230 -4.44 13.08 4.65
CA LEU A 230 -5.58 13.30 5.55
C LEU A 230 -5.59 12.27 6.70
N LYS A 231 -5.45 10.97 6.38
CA LYS A 231 -5.32 9.92 7.42
C LYS A 231 -4.15 10.17 8.38
N MET A 232 -3.01 10.65 7.89
CA MET A 232 -1.86 10.99 8.74
C MET A 232 -2.12 12.21 9.63
N ILE A 233 -2.83 13.22 9.11
CA ILE A 233 -3.27 14.39 9.88
C ILE A 233 -4.23 13.97 10.99
N ASP A 234 -5.23 13.14 10.68
CA ASP A 234 -6.21 12.68 11.68
C ASP A 234 -5.56 11.80 12.76
N ILE A 235 -4.63 10.90 12.38
CA ILE A 235 -3.83 10.14 13.35
C ILE A 235 -2.98 11.08 14.21
N ASN A 236 -2.31 12.08 13.63
CA ASN A 236 -1.49 13.01 14.40
C ASN A 236 -2.33 13.86 15.38
N LYS A 237 -3.51 14.34 14.97
CA LYS A 237 -4.46 15.04 15.85
C LYS A 237 -4.90 14.19 17.05
N LEU A 238 -5.04 12.87 16.87
CA LEU A 238 -5.34 11.95 17.97
C LEU A 238 -4.09 11.74 18.85
N GLU A 239 -2.93 11.47 18.24
CA GLU A 239 -1.66 11.26 18.97
C GLU A 239 -1.26 12.45 19.84
N THR A 240 -1.44 13.69 19.37
CA THR A 240 -1.02 14.90 20.10
C THR A 240 -1.81 15.15 21.38
N THR A 241 -3.02 14.56 21.51
CA THR A 241 -3.78 14.58 22.78
C THR A 241 -3.22 13.65 23.85
N THR A 242 -2.36 12.70 23.47
CA THR A 242 -1.79 11.70 24.39
C THR A 242 -0.48 12.19 25.02
N THR A 243 -0.19 11.72 26.24
CA THR A 243 1.04 12.07 26.96
C THR A 243 2.32 11.65 26.24
N GLU A 244 2.26 10.53 25.51
CA GLU A 244 3.37 10.02 24.68
C GLU A 244 3.48 10.76 23.35
N GLY A 245 2.35 11.04 22.68
CA GLY A 245 2.32 11.60 21.34
C GLY A 245 2.34 13.14 21.25
N LYS A 246 2.18 13.87 22.35
CA LYS A 246 2.23 15.36 22.38
C LYS A 246 3.54 15.98 21.87
N LEU A 247 4.61 15.20 21.75
CA LEU A 247 5.91 15.64 21.22
C LEU A 247 6.11 15.25 19.74
N ASN A 248 5.15 14.56 19.11
CA ASN A 248 5.21 14.17 17.71
C ASN A 248 4.82 15.35 16.81
N THR A 249 5.65 15.67 15.82
CA THR A 249 5.31 16.66 14.80
C THR A 249 5.03 16.02 13.45
N LEU A 250 4.06 16.58 12.74
CA LEU A 250 3.75 16.31 11.35
C LEU A 250 3.67 17.64 10.61
N ILE A 251 4.48 17.77 9.55
CA ILE A 251 4.40 18.88 8.60
C ILE A 251 4.05 18.28 7.24
N VAL A 252 3.10 18.90 6.55
CA VAL A 252 2.57 18.46 5.26
C VAL A 252 2.61 19.62 4.29
N TRP A 253 3.30 19.46 3.16
CA TRP A 253 3.30 20.43 2.06
C TRP A 253 2.58 19.84 0.85
N GLU A 254 1.82 20.67 0.13
CA GLU A 254 1.21 20.32 -1.15
C GLU A 254 2.27 20.38 -2.26
N VAL A 255 2.34 19.37 -3.13
CA VAL A 255 3.32 19.26 -4.22
C VAL A 255 2.61 19.30 -5.57
N TYR A 256 3.00 20.25 -6.41
CA TYR A 256 2.38 20.51 -7.72
C TYR A 256 3.03 19.68 -8.84
N ASP A 257 4.37 19.64 -8.92
CA ASP A 257 5.11 18.74 -9.82
C ASP A 257 5.93 17.74 -9.01
N LYS A 258 5.31 16.58 -8.75
CA LYS A 258 5.94 15.42 -8.12
C LYS A 258 7.28 15.04 -8.75
N THR A 259 7.43 15.13 -10.08
CA THR A 259 8.60 14.57 -10.77
C THR A 259 9.83 15.45 -10.63
N GLN A 260 9.65 16.78 -10.75
CA GLN A 260 10.73 17.74 -10.51
C GLN A 260 11.01 17.91 -9.02
N PHE A 261 9.97 17.96 -8.18
CA PHE A 261 10.13 18.01 -6.73
C PHE A 261 10.98 16.86 -6.21
N MET A 262 10.67 15.60 -6.56
CA MET A 262 11.45 14.44 -6.09
C MET A 262 12.91 14.47 -6.58
N LYS A 263 13.17 14.91 -7.82
CA LYS A 263 14.55 15.05 -8.33
C LYS A 263 15.34 16.09 -7.53
N LEU A 264 14.74 17.26 -7.26
CA LEU A 264 15.41 18.33 -6.53
C LEU A 264 15.54 18.03 -5.04
N GLN A 265 14.55 17.39 -4.42
CA GLN A 265 14.60 17.00 -3.00
C GLN A 265 15.67 15.92 -2.72
N LEU A 266 15.96 15.06 -3.70
CA LEU A 266 17.07 14.09 -3.62
C LEU A 266 18.45 14.76 -3.77
N ASN A 267 18.55 15.79 -4.61
CA ASN A 267 19.80 16.51 -4.87
C ASN A 267 20.09 17.63 -3.85
N ASN A 268 19.04 18.19 -3.24
CA ASN A 268 19.12 19.26 -2.25
C ASN A 268 18.15 18.99 -1.08
N PRO A 269 18.64 18.46 0.06
CA PRO A 269 17.82 18.21 1.25
C PRO A 269 17.16 19.47 1.84
N GLU A 270 17.76 20.66 1.63
CA GLU A 270 17.29 21.95 2.17
C GLU A 270 16.21 22.62 1.31
N LEU A 271 15.76 21.99 0.21
CA LEU A 271 14.72 22.52 -0.68
C LEU A 271 13.44 22.99 0.06
N LEU A 272 13.10 22.34 1.18
CA LEU A 272 11.93 22.67 2.00
C LEU A 272 12.06 24.01 2.75
N ASN A 273 13.26 24.57 2.85
CA ASN A 273 13.54 25.86 3.50
C ASN A 273 13.46 27.04 2.51
N ALA A 274 13.14 26.80 1.23
CA ALA A 274 13.09 27.84 0.21
C ALA A 274 11.93 28.82 0.44
N THR A 275 12.22 30.12 0.35
CA THR A 275 11.22 31.21 0.54
C THR A 275 10.13 31.22 -0.54
N SER A 276 10.41 30.68 -1.73
CA SER A 276 9.47 30.54 -2.84
C SER A 276 9.76 29.27 -3.64
N SER A 277 8.71 28.65 -4.19
CA SER A 277 8.83 27.48 -5.07
C SER A 277 7.64 27.40 -6.03
N GLU A 278 7.89 27.00 -7.27
CA GLU A 278 6.85 26.67 -8.25
C GLU A 278 6.41 25.20 -8.17
N LEU A 279 7.17 24.36 -7.44
CA LEU A 279 7.02 22.90 -7.45
C LEU A 279 6.21 22.37 -6.27
N PHE A 280 6.17 23.12 -5.17
CA PHE A 280 5.42 22.80 -3.96
C PHE A 280 4.96 24.09 -3.26
N ASN A 281 3.92 24.02 -2.46
CA ASN A 281 3.50 25.12 -1.60
C ASN A 281 4.49 25.28 -0.45
N VAL A 282 5.21 26.41 -0.38
CA VAL A 282 6.15 26.70 0.71
C VAL A 282 5.45 26.79 2.06
N ILE A 283 4.21 27.30 2.09
CA ILE A 283 3.38 27.30 3.30
C ILE A 283 2.84 25.87 3.50
N PRO A 284 3.09 25.22 4.64
CA PRO A 284 2.53 23.91 4.91
C PRO A 284 1.01 23.90 4.84
N TYR A 285 0.45 22.88 4.19
CA TYR A 285 -0.98 22.57 4.23
C TYR A 285 -1.43 22.19 5.66
N PHE A 286 -0.56 21.51 6.41
CA PHE A 286 -0.75 21.21 7.82
C PHE A 286 0.58 21.26 8.56
N ILE A 287 0.56 21.79 9.77
CA ILE A 287 1.67 21.74 10.73
C ILE A 287 1.11 21.43 12.11
N THR A 288 1.75 20.54 12.85
CA THR A 288 1.42 20.31 14.26
C THR A 288 1.88 21.52 15.09
N GLU A 289 0.94 22.21 15.72
CA GLU A 289 1.22 23.26 16.71
C GLU A 289 1.71 22.63 18.03
N ASN A 290 3.02 22.41 18.15
CA ASN A 290 3.62 22.04 19.43
C ASN A 290 3.84 23.31 20.26
N PHE A 291 3.11 23.42 21.37
CA PHE A 291 3.11 24.55 22.33
C PHE A 291 4.44 24.79 23.10
N LEU A 292 5.57 24.24 22.62
CA LEU A 292 6.87 24.21 23.32
C LEU A 292 8.04 24.41 22.34
N ALA A 293 7.92 25.36 21.41
CA ALA A 293 8.95 25.65 20.40
C ALA A 293 9.40 27.13 20.36
N ASP A 294 9.12 27.90 21.41
CA ASP A 294 9.70 29.23 21.65
C ASP A 294 10.31 29.26 23.08
N ASN A 295 11.61 28.99 23.16
CA ASN A 295 12.55 29.32 24.26
C ASN A 295 13.97 28.91 23.85
#